data_AF-D3W005-F1
#
_entry.id   AF-D3W005-F1
#
_cell.length_a   1.000
_cell.length_b   1.000
_cell.length_c   1.000
_cell.angle_alpha   90.00
_cell.angle_beta   90.00
_cell.angle_gamma   90.00
#
_symmetry.space_group_name_H-M   'P 1'
#
loop_
_entity.id
_entity.type
_entity.pdbx_description
1 polymer ?
#
loop_
_entity_poly.entity_id
_entity_poly.type
_entity_poly.pdbx_seq_one_letter_code
_entity_poly.pdbx_strand_id
1 'polypeptide(L)'
;VYHSYHMVENSPWPIISSFGAFTFMVSIVCMLHLNNFFFLFFSFSLLILNFYLWWRDVIRESLMEGMHTFIVKQGLKMGMILFIISEIFFFISLFWAYFHSMLSPSIEIGMMWPPKGIIFFNPY
;
A
#
# COMPACT_ATOMS: atom_id res chain seq x y z
N VAL A 1 22.85 12.60 28.38
CA VAL A 1 22.09 13.12 27.22
C VAL A 1 20.71 12.51 27.29
N TYR A 2 19.75 13.23 27.86
CA TYR A 2 18.38 12.75 28.04
C TYR A 2 17.53 13.27 26.89
N HIS A 3 17.12 12.39 25.99
CA HIS A 3 16.15 12.69 24.95
C HIS A 3 14.94 11.79 25.09
N SER A 4 13.77 12.30 24.71
CA SER A 4 12.49 11.60 24.77
C SER A 4 12.16 10.78 23.51
N TYR A 5 13.11 10.66 22.57
CA TYR A 5 12.97 9.84 21.37
C TYR A 5 13.23 8.35 21.64
N HIS A 6 12.53 7.50 20.89
CA HIS A 6 12.77 6.06 20.88
C HIS A 6 13.98 5.73 20.01
N MET A 7 14.99 5.10 20.60
CA MET A 7 16.13 4.54 19.87
C MET A 7 15.85 3.07 19.63
N VAL A 8 15.37 2.75 18.42
CA VAL A 8 14.95 1.40 18.05
C VAL A 8 16.17 0.48 17.99
N GLU A 9 16.02 -0.74 18.53
CA GLU A 9 17.03 -1.78 18.39
C GLU A 9 17.13 -2.28 16.95
N ASN A 10 18.25 -2.94 16.62
CA ASN A 10 18.44 -3.45 15.26
C ASN A 10 17.40 -4.53 14.93
N SER A 11 16.47 -4.22 14.02
CA SER A 11 15.45 -5.15 13.57
C SER A 11 15.79 -5.74 12.19
N PRO A 12 15.53 -7.05 11.96
CA PRO A 12 15.75 -7.67 10.65
C PRO A 12 14.61 -7.36 9.66
N TRP A 13 13.46 -6.90 10.14
CA TRP A 13 12.24 -6.71 9.37
C TRP A 13 12.39 -5.82 8.13
N PRO A 14 13.12 -4.69 8.17
CA PRO A 14 13.30 -3.85 6.97
C PRO A 14 13.94 -4.61 5.80
N ILE A 15 14.98 -5.41 6.06
CA ILE A 15 15.68 -6.19 5.02
C ILE A 15 14.79 -7.35 4.53
N ILE A 16 14.12 -8.05 5.45
CA ILE A 16 13.23 -9.15 5.06
C ILE A 16 12.06 -8.62 4.22
N SER A 17 11.53 -7.44 4.57
CA SER A 17 10.44 -6.81 3.83
C SER A 17 10.85 -6.36 2.43
N SER A 18 12.08 -5.87 2.23
CA SER A 18 12.55 -5.45 0.91
C SER A 18 12.75 -6.64 -0.03
N PHE A 19 13.34 -7.74 0.45
CA PHE A 19 13.40 -9.00 -0.30
C PHE A 19 12.01 -9.61 -0.54
N GLY A 20 11.10 -9.50 0.44
CA GLY A 20 9.70 -9.88 0.29
C GLY A 20 8.99 -9.11 -0.84
N ALA A 21 9.16 -7.80 -0.90
CA ALA A 21 8.57 -6.97 -1.96
C ALA A 21 9.17 -7.29 -3.33
N PHE A 22 10.48 -7.50 -3.41
CA PHE A 22 11.15 -7.91 -4.65
C PHE A 22 10.63 -9.26 -5.16
N THR A 23 10.58 -10.27 -4.29
CA THR A 23 10.09 -11.61 -4.67
C THR A 23 8.62 -11.61 -5.07
N PHE A 24 7.80 -10.74 -4.46
CA PHE A 24 6.41 -10.53 -4.89
C PHE A 24 6.29 -9.88 -6.27
N MET A 25 7.15 -8.91 -6.60
CA MET A 25 7.15 -8.34 -7.96
C MET A 25 7.58 -9.36 -9.01
N VAL A 26 8.61 -10.16 -8.73
CA VAL A 26 9.04 -11.24 -9.64
C VAL A 26 7.93 -12.29 -9.80
N SER A 27 7.19 -12.61 -8.73
CA SER A 27 6.11 -13.59 -8.81
C SER A 27 4.91 -13.09 -9.62
N ILE A 28 4.58 -11.80 -9.58
CA ILE A 28 3.59 -11.18 -10.49
C ILE A 28 4.04 -11.31 -11.95
N VAL A 29 5.31 -11.01 -12.25
CA VAL A 29 5.84 -11.13 -13.62
C VAL A 29 5.76 -12.59 -14.10
N CYS A 30 6.14 -13.56 -13.26
CA CYS A 30 5.98 -14.97 -13.57
C CYS A 30 4.52 -15.39 -13.76
N MET A 31 3.59 -14.83 -12.97
CA MET A 31 2.16 -15.08 -13.16
C MET A 31 1.71 -14.60 -14.54
N LEU A 32 2.10 -13.39 -14.96
CA LEU A 32 1.68 -12.82 -16.24
C LEU A 32 2.27 -13.56 -17.45
N HIS A 33 3.50 -14.06 -17.37
CA HIS A 33 4.16 -14.72 -18.50
C HIS A 33 4.02 -16.25 -18.52
N LEU A 34 4.05 -16.90 -17.35
CA LEU A 34 4.08 -18.36 -17.21
C LEU A 34 2.74 -18.94 -16.71
N ASN A 35 1.77 -18.08 -16.35
CA ASN A 35 0.47 -18.45 -15.79
C ASN A 35 0.56 -19.36 -14.55
N ASN A 36 1.65 -19.25 -13.79
CA ASN A 36 1.85 -20.04 -12.58
C ASN A 36 1.61 -19.18 -11.33
N PHE A 37 0.54 -19.47 -10.60
CA PHE A 37 0.14 -18.76 -9.40
C PHE A 37 0.85 -19.21 -8.11
N PHE A 38 1.54 -20.36 -8.13
CA PHE A 38 2.14 -20.94 -6.92
C PHE A 38 3.12 -19.96 -6.25
N PHE A 39 4.02 -19.37 -7.04
CA PHE A 39 5.00 -18.40 -6.54
C PHE A 39 4.35 -17.11 -6.01
N LEU A 40 3.24 -16.68 -6.61
CA LEU A 40 2.49 -15.51 -6.16
C LEU A 40 1.92 -15.76 -4.76
N PHE A 41 1.19 -16.87 -4.57
CA PHE A 41 0.62 -17.20 -3.27
C PHE A 41 1.69 -17.41 -2.19
N PHE A 42 2.80 -18.05 -2.55
CA PHE A 42 3.91 -18.24 -1.62
C PHE A 42 4.54 -16.91 -1.18
N SER A 43 4.93 -16.05 -2.13
CA SER A 43 5.51 -14.73 -1.83
C SER A 43 4.54 -13.81 -1.06
N PHE A 44 3.25 -13.83 -1.41
CA PHE A 44 2.23 -13.05 -0.72
C PHE A 44 2.03 -13.50 0.74
N SER A 45 2.00 -14.81 1.00
CA SER A 45 1.88 -15.32 2.37
C SER A 45 3.09 -14.95 3.25
N LEU A 46 4.30 -15.00 2.69
CA LEU A 46 5.51 -14.52 3.37
C LEU A 46 5.46 -13.03 3.69
N LEU A 47 4.99 -12.19 2.76
CA LEU A 47 4.83 -10.75 3.00
C LEU A 47 3.86 -10.46 4.15
N ILE A 48 2.70 -11.15 4.19
CA ILE A 48 1.73 -10.99 5.28
C ILE A 48 2.35 -11.39 6.63
N LEU A 49 3.07 -12.52 6.67
CA LEU A 49 3.76 -12.95 7.88
C LEU A 49 4.78 -11.92 8.35
N ASN A 50 5.54 -11.31 7.45
CA ASN A 50 6.51 -10.26 7.79
C ASN A 50 5.83 -9.01 8.37
N PHE A 51 4.74 -8.53 7.78
CA PHE A 51 3.98 -7.40 8.33
C PHE A 51 3.41 -7.71 9.71
N TYR A 52 2.87 -8.91 9.91
CA TYR A 52 2.36 -9.34 11.21
C TYR A 52 3.45 -9.36 12.28
N LEU A 53 4.62 -9.95 11.97
CA LEU A 53 5.73 -10.05 12.92
C LEU A 53 6.33 -8.68 13.25
N TRP A 54 6.43 -7.79 12.26
CA TRP A 54 6.91 -6.44 12.50
C TRP A 54 5.92 -5.64 13.37
N TRP A 55 4.63 -5.66 13.07
CA TRP A 55 3.64 -4.96 13.90
C TRP A 55 3.54 -5.54 15.31
N ARG A 56 3.71 -6.85 15.48
CA ARG A 56 3.81 -7.47 16.80
C ARG A 56 4.95 -6.84 17.61
N ASP A 57 6.11 -6.61 16.99
CA ASP A 57 7.26 -6.03 17.68
C ASP A 57 7.02 -4.55 18.02
N VAL A 58 6.42 -3.77 17.11
CA VAL A 58 5.99 -2.38 17.41
C VAL A 58 5.00 -2.33 18.59
N ILE A 59 4.07 -3.29 18.66
CA ILE A 59 3.13 -3.38 19.79
C ILE A 59 3.89 -3.69 21.10
N ARG A 60 4.88 -4.58 21.08
CA ARG A 60 5.72 -4.90 22.25
C ARG A 60 6.54 -3.70 22.72
N GLU A 61 7.21 -3.01 21.80
CA GLU A 61 7.95 -1.76 22.07
C GLU A 61 7.05 -0.71 22.73
N SER A 62 5.79 -0.64 22.30
CA SER A 62 4.83 0.33 22.81
C SER A 62 4.23 -0.02 24.17
N LEU A 63 3.80 -1.27 24.38
CA LEU A 63 3.01 -1.69 25.55
C LEU A 63 3.86 -2.30 26.65
N MET A 64 4.86 -3.11 26.29
CA MET A 64 5.66 -3.88 27.26
C MET A 64 6.89 -3.11 27.70
N GLU A 65 7.52 -2.37 26.77
CA GLU A 65 8.74 -1.59 27.06
C GLU A 65 8.44 -0.12 27.35
N GLY A 66 7.26 0.37 26.98
CA GLY A 66 6.82 1.73 27.28
C GLY A 66 7.58 2.83 26.52
N MET A 67 8.23 2.50 25.40
CA MET A 67 9.13 3.41 24.68
C MET A 67 8.39 4.54 23.93
N HIS A 68 7.06 4.46 23.82
CA HIS A 68 6.22 5.44 23.14
C HIS A 68 5.87 6.64 24.04
N THR A 69 6.83 7.54 24.24
CA THR A 69 6.62 8.83 24.91
C THR A 69 5.66 9.73 24.11
N PHE A 70 5.22 10.85 24.70
CA PHE A 70 4.32 11.81 24.04
C PHE A 70 4.86 12.30 22.69
N ILE A 71 6.17 12.57 22.59
CA ILE A 71 6.81 13.05 21.36
C ILE A 71 6.80 11.96 20.28
N VAL A 72 7.07 10.70 20.65
CA VAL A 72 7.02 9.56 19.72
C VAL A 72 5.59 9.36 19.20
N LYS A 73 4.58 9.43 20.07
CA LYS A 73 3.17 9.34 19.68
C LYS A 73 2.75 10.45 18.73
N GLN A 74 3.19 11.69 18.99
CA GLN A 74 2.94 12.82 18.10
C GLN A 74 3.59 12.61 16.72
N GLY A 75 4.81 12.07 16.68
CA GLY A 75 5.50 11.68 15.45
C GLY A 75 4.75 10.61 14.65
N LEU A 76 4.32 9.54 15.31
CA LEU A 76 3.50 8.48 14.69
C LEU A 76 2.17 9.02 14.13
N LYS A 77 1.51 9.92 14.88
CA LYS A 77 0.29 10.59 14.41
C LYS A 77 0.53 11.42 13.15
N MET A 78 1.62 12.19 13.12
CA MET A 78 2.00 12.97 11.94
C MET A 78 2.33 12.05 10.75
N GLY A 79 3.04 10.95 10.99
CA GLY A 79 3.34 9.94 9.97
C GLY A 79 2.07 9.35 9.36
N MET A 80 1.08 9.00 10.18
CA MET A 80 -0.19 8.48 9.67
C MET A 80 -0.97 9.53 8.86
N ILE A 81 -0.96 10.80 9.27
CA ILE A 81 -1.59 11.89 8.50
C ILE A 81 -0.93 12.00 7.12
N LEU A 82 0.40 12.01 7.05
CA LEU A 82 1.13 12.07 5.78
C LEU A 82 0.86 10.85 4.89
N PHE A 83 0.78 9.65 5.47
CA PHE A 83 0.41 8.43 4.75
C PHE A 83 -1.00 8.51 4.16
N ILE A 84 -2.00 8.98 4.93
CA ILE A 84 -3.37 9.18 4.42
C ILE A 84 -3.38 10.22 3.29
N ILE A 85 -2.60 11.30 3.41
CA ILE A 85 -2.49 12.31 2.36
C ILE A 85 -1.93 11.67 1.08
N SER A 86 -0.90 10.81 1.14
CA SER A 86 -0.40 10.12 -0.06
C SER A 86 -1.45 9.22 -0.71
N GLU A 87 -2.31 8.55 0.06
CA GLU A 87 -3.42 7.74 -0.48
C GLU A 87 -4.47 8.62 -1.17
N ILE A 88 -4.77 9.80 -0.63
CA ILE A 88 -5.70 10.75 -1.29
C ILE A 88 -5.15 11.16 -2.67
N PHE A 89 -3.84 11.44 -2.78
CA PHE A 89 -3.22 11.75 -4.06
C PHE A 89 -3.25 10.56 -5.03
N PHE A 90 -3.07 9.34 -4.53
CA PHE A 90 -3.25 8.13 -5.33
C PHE A 90 -4.66 8.05 -5.92
N PHE A 91 -5.71 8.30 -5.14
CA PHE A 91 -7.10 8.33 -5.65
C PHE A 91 -7.36 9.49 -6.61
N ILE A 92 -6.78 10.68 -6.38
CA ILE A 92 -6.90 11.81 -7.31
C ILE A 92 -6.39 11.42 -8.70
N SER A 93 -5.32 10.61 -8.80
CA SER A 93 -4.81 10.14 -10.09
C SER A 93 -5.80 9.25 -10.85
N LEU A 94 -6.57 8.41 -10.14
CA LEU A 94 -7.62 7.58 -10.74
C LEU A 94 -8.79 8.45 -11.23
N PHE A 95 -9.22 9.42 -10.43
CA PHE A 95 -10.26 10.38 -10.85
C PHE A 95 -9.80 11.22 -12.03
N TRP A 96 -8.54 11.61 -12.07
CA TRP A 96 -7.98 12.35 -13.19
C TRP A 96 -8.05 11.54 -14.48
N ALA A 97 -7.66 10.26 -14.46
CA ALA A 97 -7.79 9.37 -15.62
C ALA A 97 -9.26 9.19 -16.05
N TYR A 98 -10.18 9.07 -15.10
CA TYR A 98 -11.62 9.02 -15.37
C TYR A 98 -12.14 10.29 -16.03
N PHE A 99 -11.86 11.47 -15.46
CA PHE A 99 -12.34 12.74 -16.03
C PHE A 99 -11.72 13.02 -17.40
N HIS A 100 -10.45 12.68 -17.58
CA HIS A 100 -9.80 12.82 -18.89
C HIS A 100 -10.50 11.98 -19.97
N SER A 101 -10.82 10.71 -19.67
CA SER A 101 -11.53 9.84 -20.60
C SER A 101 -13.00 10.22 -20.81
N MET A 102 -13.68 10.74 -19.78
CA MET A 102 -15.07 11.20 -19.86
C MET A 102 -15.23 12.51 -20.64
N LEU A 103 -14.38 13.51 -20.39
CA LEU A 103 -14.53 14.86 -20.94
C LEU A 103 -14.17 14.93 -22.43
N SER A 104 -13.22 14.12 -22.87
CA SER A 104 -12.80 14.03 -24.28
C SER A 104 -12.79 12.57 -24.75
N PRO A 105 -13.97 11.97 -24.99
CA PRO A 105 -14.06 10.57 -25.41
C PRO A 105 -13.40 10.38 -26.77
N SER A 106 -12.63 9.30 -26.91
CA SER A 106 -11.95 8.98 -28.17
C SER A 106 -12.95 8.60 -29.27
N ILE A 107 -12.53 8.77 -30.52
CA ILE A 107 -13.34 8.43 -31.70
C ILE A 107 -13.69 6.92 -31.71
N GLU A 108 -12.76 6.09 -31.24
CA GLU A 108 -12.92 4.63 -31.13
C GLU A 108 -14.10 4.21 -30.23
N ILE A 109 -14.42 5.04 -29.24
CA ILE A 109 -15.49 4.81 -28.27
C ILE A 109 -16.85 5.35 -28.78
N GLY A 110 -16.85 6.06 -29.91
CA GLY A 110 -18.04 6.66 -30.53
C GLY A 110 -18.24 8.13 -30.17
N MET A 111 -17.20 8.83 -29.69
CA MET A 111 -17.26 10.25 -29.27
C MET A 111 -18.36 10.56 -28.24
N MET A 112 -18.77 9.56 -27.46
CA MET A 112 -19.78 9.71 -26.41
C MET A 112 -19.30 9.03 -25.14
N TRP A 113 -19.69 9.62 -24.00
CA TRP A 113 -19.62 8.97 -22.71
C TRP A 113 -21.04 8.80 -22.20
N PRO A 114 -21.49 7.57 -21.92
CA PRO A 114 -20.70 6.35 -21.94
C PRO A 114 -20.32 5.77 -23.31
N PRO A 115 -19.32 4.87 -23.36
CA PRO A 115 -19.04 4.09 -24.56
C PRO A 115 -20.28 3.39 -25.12
N LYS A 116 -20.38 3.40 -26.45
CA LYS A 116 -21.47 2.72 -27.15
C LYS A 116 -21.50 1.23 -26.81
N GLY A 117 -22.64 0.73 -26.34
CA GLY A 117 -22.85 -0.69 -26.02
C GLY A 117 -22.61 -1.07 -24.55
N ILE A 118 -22.20 -0.13 -23.69
CA ILE A 118 -22.12 -0.36 -22.24
C ILE A 118 -23.44 0.03 -21.59
N ILE A 119 -24.06 -0.92 -20.89
CA ILE A 119 -25.26 -0.70 -20.08
C ILE A 119 -24.81 -0.24 -18.69
N PHE A 120 -25.29 0.92 -18.25
CA PHE A 120 -24.92 1.48 -16.95
C PHE A 120 -25.72 0.83 -15.84
N PHE A 121 -25.06 0.64 -14.70
CA PHE A 121 -25.76 0.34 -13.47
C PHE A 121 -26.67 1.52 -13.11
N ASN A 122 -27.92 1.24 -12.74
CA ASN A 122 -28.84 2.27 -12.26
C ASN A 122 -28.35 2.76 -10.89
N PRO A 123 -27.99 4.05 -10.72
CA PRO A 123 -27.50 4.56 -9.45
C PRO A 123 -28.59 4.71 -8.36
N TYR A 124 -29.86 4.41 -8.66
CA TYR A 124 -31.01 4.52 -7.76
C TYR A 124 -31.74 3.20 -7.53
#